data_AF-A0A165NRX7-F1
#
_entry.id   AF-A0A165NRX7-F1
#
_cell.length_a   1.000
_cell.length_b   1.000
_cell.length_c   1.000
_cell.angle_alpha   90.00
_cell.angle_beta   90.00
_cell.angle_gamma   90.00
#
_symmetry.space_group_name_H-M   'P 1'
#
loop_
_entity.id
_entity.type
_entity.pdbx_description
1 polymer ?
#
loop_
_entity_poly.entity_id
_entity_poly.type
_entity_poly.pdbx_seq_one_letter_code
_entity_poly.pdbx_strand_id
1 'polypeptide(L)'
;MQGSATGWYCSKAMDKARITRLRRILKVQEQKEQMIKYDIAVLDSEIQRCDEESEELVSHWGRHEGELREVMNRAISRRLETNNRNKSLKEKHKGELLGKLLDQKRQTSMTEKHHGKALVSYHRTEEKKQLQEIAELQAAPKKVRPR
;
A
#
# COMPACT_ATOMS: atom_id res chain seq x y z
N MET A 1 -12.36 31.35 38.19
CA MET A 1 -12.39 30.73 36.86
C MET A 1 -11.82 29.31 36.96
N GLN A 2 -12.66 28.32 37.26
CA GLN A 2 -12.28 26.91 37.34
C GLN A 2 -12.98 26.18 36.21
N GLY A 3 -12.30 26.00 35.09
CA GLY A 3 -12.87 25.34 33.93
C GLY A 3 -11.92 25.41 32.76
N SER A 4 -10.91 24.54 32.71
CA SER A 4 -10.16 24.27 31.47
C SER A 4 -9.21 23.07 31.52
N ALA A 5 -8.80 22.60 32.71
CA ALA A 5 -7.82 21.51 32.80
C ALA A 5 -8.35 20.16 32.27
N THR A 6 -9.63 19.85 32.54
CA THR A 6 -10.26 18.57 32.16
C THR A 6 -10.51 18.44 30.66
N GLY A 7 -10.93 19.52 29.98
CA GLY A 7 -11.16 19.51 28.54
C GLY A 7 -9.87 19.37 27.72
N TRP A 8 -8.76 19.93 28.21
CA TRP A 8 -7.44 19.84 27.57
C TRP A 8 -6.80 18.46 27.67
N TYR A 9 -6.96 17.77 28.81
CA TYR A 9 -6.45 16.40 28.99
C TYR A 9 -7.16 15.39 28.07
N CYS A 10 -8.48 15.55 27.86
CA CYS A 10 -9.23 14.73 26.90
C CYS A 10 -8.73 14.91 25.46
N SER A 11 -8.43 16.14 25.03
CA SER A 11 -7.91 16.40 23.67
C SER A 11 -6.57 15.71 23.39
N LYS A 12 -5.67 15.66 24.38
CA LYS A 12 -4.33 15.04 24.24
C LYS A 12 -4.36 13.52 24.15
N ALA A 13 -5.12 12.88 25.02
CA ALA A 13 -5.34 11.43 24.95
C ALA A 13 -5.95 11.05 23.61
N MET A 14 -6.86 11.89 23.10
CA MET A 14 -7.48 11.71 21.78
C MET A 14 -6.49 11.88 20.62
N ASP A 15 -5.55 12.84 20.68
CA ASP A 15 -4.55 13.03 19.62
C ASP A 15 -3.51 11.89 19.57
N LYS A 16 -3.01 11.43 20.72
CA LYS A 16 -2.12 10.26 20.78
C LYS A 16 -2.83 8.98 20.32
N ALA A 17 -4.10 8.80 20.71
CA ALA A 17 -4.92 7.69 20.26
C ALA A 17 -5.17 7.75 18.74
N ARG A 18 -5.42 8.95 18.20
CA ARG A 18 -5.60 9.19 16.77
C ARG A 18 -4.35 8.85 15.97
N ILE A 19 -3.16 9.30 16.40
CA ILE A 19 -1.89 8.95 15.76
C ILE A 19 -1.69 7.43 15.76
N THR A 20 -1.89 6.79 16.91
CA THR A 20 -1.74 5.33 17.06
C THR A 20 -2.70 4.57 16.15
N ARG A 21 -3.95 5.02 16.06
CA ARG A 21 -4.97 4.45 15.16
C ARG A 21 -4.55 4.60 13.69
N LEU A 22 -4.13 5.79 13.28
CA LEU A 22 -3.70 6.05 11.91
C LEU A 22 -2.47 5.21 11.53
N ARG A 23 -1.51 5.04 12.44
CA ARG A 23 -0.36 4.14 12.23
C ARG A 23 -0.78 2.68 12.01
N ARG A 24 -1.75 2.19 12.79
CA ARG A 24 -2.29 0.83 12.60
C ARG A 24 -3.00 0.69 11.25
N ILE A 25 -3.78 1.70 10.85
CA ILE A 25 -4.45 1.72 9.54
C ILE A 25 -3.40 1.69 8.41
N LEU A 26 -2.36 2.52 8.49
CA LEU A 26 -1.28 2.52 7.50
C LEU A 26 -0.63 1.16 7.34
N LYS A 27 -0.28 0.49 8.44
CA LYS A 27 0.29 -0.86 8.39
C LYS A 27 -0.61 -1.86 7.65
N VAL A 28 -1.93 -1.82 7.91
CA VAL A 28 -2.88 -2.68 7.22
C VAL A 28 -3.01 -2.31 5.74
N GLN A 29 -2.98 -1.02 5.41
CA GLN A 29 -3.01 -0.55 4.01
C GLN A 29 -1.77 -0.99 3.24
N GLU A 30 -0.57 -0.85 3.82
CA GLU A 30 0.69 -1.34 3.27
C GLU A 30 0.66 -2.86 3.03
N GLN A 31 0.15 -3.63 3.99
CA GLN A 31 -0.01 -5.09 3.83
C GLN A 31 -0.92 -5.43 2.65
N LYS A 32 -2.05 -4.73 2.50
CA LYS A 32 -2.96 -4.92 1.35
C LYS A 32 -2.27 -4.59 0.03
N GLU A 33 -1.49 -3.50 -0.02
CA GLU A 33 -0.72 -3.17 -1.23
C GLU A 33 0.30 -4.26 -1.59
N GLN A 34 0.98 -4.84 -0.59
CA GLN A 34 1.93 -5.92 -0.82
C GLN A 34 1.26 -7.20 -1.31
N MET A 35 0.08 -7.54 -0.78
CA MET A 35 -0.70 -8.67 -1.30
C MET A 35 -1.08 -8.46 -2.77
N ILE A 36 -1.58 -7.28 -3.13
CA ILE A 36 -1.94 -7.00 -4.54
C ILE A 36 -0.70 -7.05 -5.45
N LYS A 37 0.46 -6.56 -5.00
CA LYS A 37 1.71 -6.66 -5.76
C LYS A 37 2.15 -8.10 -5.96
N TYR A 38 2.00 -8.94 -4.93
CA TYR A 38 2.29 -10.36 -5.02
C TYR A 38 1.40 -11.04 -6.06
N ASP A 39 0.08 -10.80 -6.00
CA ASP A 39 -0.87 -11.37 -6.97
C ASP A 39 -0.55 -10.95 -8.41
N ILE A 40 -0.13 -9.68 -8.62
CA ILE A 40 0.35 -9.20 -9.91
C ILE A 40 1.60 -9.96 -10.37
N ALA A 41 2.58 -10.17 -9.47
CA ALA A 41 3.81 -10.90 -9.81
C ALA A 41 3.55 -12.37 -10.17
N VAL A 42 2.57 -13.01 -9.51
CA VAL A 42 2.10 -14.35 -9.86
C VAL A 42 1.52 -14.35 -11.28
N LEU A 43 0.63 -13.39 -11.60
CA LEU A 43 0.07 -13.28 -12.94
C LEU A 43 1.14 -12.99 -14.00
N ASP A 44 2.13 -12.16 -13.70
CA ASP A 44 3.25 -11.90 -14.62
C ASP A 44 4.00 -13.18 -14.95
N SER A 45 4.27 -14.01 -13.95
CA SER A 45 4.92 -15.31 -14.14
C SER A 45 4.04 -16.26 -14.97
N GLU A 46 2.73 -16.25 -14.75
CA GLU A 46 1.79 -17.08 -15.53
C GLU A 46 1.62 -16.61 -16.98
N ILE A 47 1.65 -15.30 -17.23
CA ILE A 47 1.64 -14.70 -18.57
C ILE A 47 2.94 -15.07 -19.30
N GLN A 48 4.08 -14.97 -18.63
CA GLN A 48 5.37 -15.39 -19.19
C GLN A 48 5.36 -16.87 -19.56
N ARG A 49 4.82 -17.74 -18.70
CA ARG A 49 4.66 -19.17 -19.03
C ARG A 49 3.78 -19.40 -20.26
N CYS A 50 2.75 -18.59 -20.46
CA CYS A 50 1.96 -18.63 -21.70
C CYS A 50 2.82 -18.22 -22.91
N ASP A 51 3.71 -17.24 -22.78
CA ASP A 51 4.62 -16.85 -23.88
C ASP A 51 5.63 -17.96 -24.20
N GLU A 52 6.22 -18.58 -23.19
CA GLU A 52 7.13 -19.72 -23.34
C GLU A 52 6.43 -20.91 -24.03
N GLU A 53 5.20 -21.26 -23.63
CA GLU A 53 4.43 -22.33 -24.30
C GLU A 53 4.12 -21.96 -25.76
N SER A 54 3.80 -20.70 -26.05
CA SER A 54 3.57 -20.23 -27.42
C SER A 54 4.83 -20.35 -28.27
N GLU A 55 5.99 -19.95 -27.76
CA GLU A 55 7.27 -20.06 -28.46
C GLU A 55 7.64 -21.52 -28.72
N GLU A 56 7.45 -22.41 -27.74
CA GLU A 56 7.65 -23.85 -27.90
C GLU A 56 6.77 -24.42 -29.02
N LEU A 57 5.47 -24.12 -28.98
CA LEU A 57 4.50 -24.57 -29.99
C LEU A 57 4.83 -24.07 -31.40
N VAL A 58 5.22 -22.79 -31.52
CA VAL A 58 5.68 -22.20 -32.78
C VAL A 58 6.95 -22.89 -33.26
N SER A 59 7.87 -23.27 -32.36
CA SER A 59 9.09 -23.99 -32.72
C SER A 59 8.81 -25.34 -33.38
N HIS A 60 7.67 -25.97 -33.09
CA HIS A 60 7.22 -27.24 -33.69
C HIS A 60 6.47 -27.08 -35.01
N TRP A 61 6.16 -25.85 -35.40
CA TRP A 61 5.39 -25.57 -36.61
C TRP A 61 6.12 -26.03 -37.87
N GLY A 62 5.45 -26.86 -38.69
CA GLY A 62 6.01 -27.32 -39.96
C GLY A 62 7.18 -28.29 -39.86
N ARG A 63 7.47 -28.87 -38.68
CA ARG A 63 8.54 -29.89 -38.51
C ARG A 63 8.23 -31.25 -39.15
N HIS A 64 6.98 -31.48 -39.52
CA HIS A 64 6.54 -32.72 -40.16
C HIS A 64 6.29 -32.48 -41.66
N GLU A 65 6.25 -33.56 -42.44
CA GLU A 65 6.00 -33.53 -43.88
C GLU A 65 4.65 -34.16 -44.24
N GLY A 66 4.15 -33.89 -45.45
CA GLY A 66 2.93 -34.47 -46.00
C GLY A 66 1.66 -34.21 -45.16
N GLU A 67 0.75 -35.17 -45.14
CA GLU A 67 -0.53 -35.07 -44.41
C GLU A 67 -0.33 -34.91 -42.89
N LEU A 68 0.73 -35.50 -42.33
CA LEU A 68 1.07 -35.36 -40.91
C LEU A 68 1.39 -33.89 -40.56
N ARG A 69 2.04 -33.15 -41.46
CA ARG A 69 2.26 -31.71 -41.31
C ARG A 69 0.97 -30.95 -41.08
N GLU A 70 -0.04 -31.23 -41.89
CA GLU A 70 -1.32 -30.53 -41.78
C GLU A 70 -2.04 -30.83 -40.48
N VAL A 71 -2.07 -32.11 -40.07
CA VAL A 71 -2.69 -32.53 -38.81
C VAL A 71 -1.98 -31.88 -37.62
N MET A 72 -0.65 -31.92 -37.61
CA MET A 72 0.15 -31.33 -36.52
C MET A 72 0.02 -29.81 -36.48
N ASN A 73 0.07 -29.12 -37.62
CA ASN A 73 -0.13 -27.67 -37.67
C ASN A 73 -1.53 -27.28 -37.19
N ARG A 74 -2.59 -28.01 -37.57
CA ARG A 74 -3.95 -27.74 -37.05
C ARG A 74 -4.06 -27.97 -35.53
N ALA A 75 -3.34 -28.95 -34.98
CA ALA A 75 -3.28 -29.16 -33.54
C ALA A 75 -2.54 -28.00 -32.84
N ILE A 76 -1.39 -27.59 -33.37
CA ILE A 76 -0.62 -26.46 -32.86
C ILE A 76 -1.45 -25.16 -32.90
N SER A 77 -2.12 -24.85 -34.00
CA SER A 77 -2.99 -23.67 -34.12
C SER A 77 -4.08 -23.64 -33.04
N ARG A 78 -4.79 -24.75 -32.84
CA ARG A 78 -5.85 -24.83 -31.80
C ARG A 78 -5.29 -24.59 -30.40
N ARG A 79 -4.07 -25.08 -30.14
CA ARG A 79 -3.42 -24.88 -28.84
C ARG A 79 -2.94 -23.44 -28.66
N LEU A 80 -2.36 -22.84 -29.69
CA LEU A 80 -1.99 -21.42 -29.70
C LEU A 80 -3.20 -20.51 -29.47
N GLU A 81 -4.33 -20.77 -30.14
CA GLU A 81 -5.57 -20.00 -29.91
C GLU A 81 -6.05 -20.09 -28.47
N THR A 82 -6.03 -21.29 -27.88
CA THR A 82 -6.43 -21.51 -26.49
C THR A 82 -5.48 -20.80 -25.53
N ASN A 83 -4.18 -20.91 -25.76
CA ASN A 83 -3.17 -20.26 -24.94
C ASN A 83 -3.27 -18.73 -25.01
N ASN A 84 -3.48 -18.15 -26.20
CA ASN A 84 -3.68 -16.72 -26.38
C ASN A 84 -4.93 -16.19 -25.68
N ARG A 85 -6.04 -16.95 -25.68
CA ARG A 85 -7.24 -16.61 -24.89
C ARG A 85 -6.91 -16.61 -23.40
N ASN A 86 -6.22 -17.63 -22.92
CA ASN A 86 -5.79 -17.73 -21.52
C ASN A 86 -4.85 -16.60 -21.11
N LYS A 87 -3.91 -16.21 -21.98
CA LYS A 87 -3.01 -15.07 -21.77
C LYS A 87 -3.81 -13.77 -21.65
N SER A 88 -4.71 -13.52 -22.59
CA SER A 88 -5.55 -12.32 -22.62
C SER A 88 -6.40 -12.18 -21.35
N LEU A 89 -6.95 -13.29 -20.83
CA LEU A 89 -7.70 -13.28 -19.57
C LEU A 89 -6.82 -12.89 -18.37
N LYS A 90 -5.58 -13.41 -18.30
CA LYS A 90 -4.63 -13.05 -17.25
C LYS A 90 -4.19 -11.60 -17.34
N GLU A 91 -3.93 -11.10 -18.55
CA GLU A 91 -3.58 -9.69 -18.78
C GLU A 91 -4.71 -8.76 -18.34
N LYS A 92 -5.96 -9.11 -18.66
CA LYS A 92 -7.13 -8.37 -18.18
C LYS A 92 -7.19 -8.36 -16.65
N HIS A 93 -7.01 -9.51 -16.02
CA HIS A 93 -7.03 -9.61 -14.56
C HIS A 93 -5.90 -8.81 -13.89
N LYS A 94 -4.70 -8.84 -14.48
CA LYS A 94 -3.57 -7.99 -14.07
C LYS A 94 -3.94 -6.51 -14.15
N GLY A 95 -4.60 -6.08 -15.23
CA GLY A 95 -5.11 -4.72 -15.38
C GLY A 95 -6.07 -4.30 -14.26
N GLU A 96 -6.99 -5.19 -13.88
CA GLU A 96 -7.91 -4.96 -12.76
C GLU A 96 -7.18 -4.81 -11.41
N LEU A 97 -6.17 -5.65 -11.16
CA LEU A 97 -5.34 -5.57 -9.95
C LEU A 97 -4.49 -4.30 -9.91
N LEU A 98 -3.95 -3.86 -11.05
CA LEU A 98 -3.23 -2.58 -11.15
C LEU A 98 -4.14 -1.40 -10.83
N GLY A 99 -5.38 -1.42 -11.32
CA GLY A 99 -6.40 -0.43 -10.93
C GLY A 99 -6.64 -0.39 -9.42
N LYS A 100 -6.87 -1.57 -8.81
CA LYS A 100 -7.03 -1.70 -7.36
C LYS A 100 -5.81 -1.22 -6.58
N LEU A 101 -4.60 -1.50 -7.05
CA LEU A 101 -3.36 -1.05 -6.42
C LEU A 101 -3.25 0.47 -6.44
N LEU A 102 -3.62 1.13 -7.54
CA LEU A 102 -3.63 2.59 -7.64
C LEU A 102 -4.63 3.22 -6.67
N ASP A 103 -5.83 2.65 -6.57
CA ASP A 103 -6.83 3.09 -5.58
C ASP A 103 -6.34 2.91 -4.15
N GLN A 104 -5.75 1.76 -3.85
CA GLN A 104 -5.19 1.48 -2.53
C GLN A 104 -4.07 2.47 -2.18
N LYS A 105 -3.15 2.74 -3.11
CA LYS A 105 -2.09 3.74 -2.93
C LYS A 105 -2.63 5.14 -2.70
N ARG A 106 -3.69 5.54 -3.41
CA ARG A 106 -4.38 6.83 -3.16
C ARG A 106 -4.90 6.90 -1.73
N GLN A 107 -5.54 5.84 -1.25
CA GLN A 107 -6.05 5.77 0.13
C GLN A 107 -4.91 5.84 1.14
N THR A 108 -3.82 5.09 0.94
CA THR A 108 -2.65 5.10 1.82
C THR A 108 -2.05 6.49 1.89
N SER A 109 -1.82 7.15 0.76
CA SER A 109 -1.26 8.51 0.70
C SER A 109 -2.13 9.54 1.46
N MET A 110 -3.46 9.42 1.36
CA MET A 110 -4.36 10.26 2.14
C MET A 110 -4.25 9.99 3.64
N THR A 111 -4.19 8.72 4.06
CA THR A 111 -3.97 8.35 5.46
C THR A 111 -2.63 8.87 5.98
N GLU A 112 -1.56 8.77 5.19
CA GLU A 112 -0.22 9.30 5.53
C GLU A 112 -0.27 10.81 5.78
N LYS A 113 -0.95 11.55 4.89
CA LYS A 113 -1.16 13.00 5.05
C LYS A 113 -1.92 13.31 6.34
N HIS A 114 -2.96 12.54 6.67
CA HIS A 114 -3.70 12.70 7.92
C HIS A 114 -2.85 12.36 9.15
N HIS A 115 -2.05 11.29 9.08
CA HIS A 115 -1.13 10.88 10.13
C HIS A 115 -0.05 11.95 10.38
N GLY A 116 0.55 12.48 9.32
CA GLY A 116 1.53 13.57 9.39
C GLY A 116 0.96 14.84 10.02
N LYS A 117 -0.24 15.26 9.62
CA LYS A 117 -0.93 16.39 10.26
C LYS A 117 -1.20 16.15 11.75
N ALA A 118 -1.63 14.95 12.12
CA ALA A 118 -1.88 14.59 13.52
C ALA A 118 -0.58 14.61 14.34
N LEU A 119 0.53 14.09 13.80
CA LEU A 119 1.85 14.15 14.42
C LEU A 119 2.30 15.59 14.67
N VAL A 120 2.24 16.46 13.65
CA VAL A 120 2.61 17.88 13.79
C VAL A 120 1.77 18.57 14.86
N SER A 121 0.46 18.34 14.87
CA SER A 121 -0.42 18.89 15.90
C SER A 121 -0.01 18.46 17.30
N TYR A 122 0.22 17.14 17.48
CA TYR A 122 0.64 16.57 18.75
C TYR A 122 2.00 17.14 19.22
N HIS A 123 3.01 17.21 18.34
CA HIS A 123 4.31 17.77 18.68
C HIS A 123 4.22 19.24 19.10
N ARG A 124 3.46 20.07 18.36
CA ARG A 124 3.22 21.47 18.75
C ARG A 124 2.57 21.60 20.12
N THR A 125 1.65 20.70 20.47
CA THR A 125 1.03 20.72 21.81
C THR A 125 1.99 20.30 22.92
N GLU A 126 2.90 19.36 22.65
CA GLU A 126 3.93 18.93 23.61
C GLU A 126 5.01 20.00 23.80
N GLU A 127 5.48 20.64 22.72
CA GLU A 127 6.43 21.76 22.78
C GLU A 127 5.88 22.93 23.61
N LYS A 128 4.62 23.34 23.36
CA LYS A 128 3.96 24.39 24.15
C LYS A 128 3.92 24.06 25.64
N LYS A 129 3.68 22.79 25.99
CA LYS A 129 3.68 22.33 27.38
C LYS A 129 5.07 22.45 28.00
N GLN A 130 6.11 21.98 27.30
CA GLN A 130 7.49 22.06 27.79
C GLN A 130 7.90 23.52 28.04
N LEU A 131 7.55 24.42 27.12
CA LEU A 131 7.81 25.85 27.28
C LEU A 131 7.06 26.46 28.48
N GLN A 132 5.79 26.07 28.68
CA GLN A 132 5.01 26.50 29.84
C GLN A 132 5.61 25.99 31.16
N GLU A 133 6.02 24.72 31.23
CA GLU A 133 6.68 24.13 32.39
C GLU A 133 8.00 24.84 32.71
N ILE A 134 8.81 25.15 31.70
CA ILE A 134 10.04 25.95 31.85
C ILE A 134 9.71 27.36 32.39
N ALA A 135 8.68 28.01 31.84
CA ALA A 135 8.27 29.35 32.28
C ALA A 135 7.77 29.35 33.74
N GLU A 136 6.99 28.35 34.15
CA GLU A 136 6.52 28.19 35.53
C GLU A 136 7.69 27.96 36.51
N LEU A 137 8.70 27.18 36.11
CA LEU A 137 9.92 26.97 36.89
C LEU A 137 10.77 28.26 37.03
N GLN A 138 10.84 29.09 35.99
CA GLN A 138 11.55 30.37 36.04
C GLN A 138 10.78 31.46 36.80
N ALA A 139 9.44 31.42 36.77
CA ALA A 139 8.55 32.34 37.47
C ALA A 139 8.42 32.05 38.98
N ALA A 140 9.08 31.01 39.50
CA ALA A 140 9.25 30.77 40.93
C ALA A 140 10.58 31.40 41.41
N PRO A 141 10.65 32.71 41.69
CA PRO A 141 11.84 33.29 42.29
C PRO A 141 12.03 32.66 43.66
N LYS A 142 13.26 32.17 43.89
CA LYS A 142 13.83 31.90 45.21
C LYS A 142 13.28 32.94 46.20
N LYS A 143 12.65 32.47 47.28
CA LYS A 143 12.51 33.23 48.52
C LYS A 143 13.91 33.58 49.01
N VAL A 144 14.51 34.64 48.48
CA VAL A 144 15.66 35.29 49.09
C VAL A 144 15.10 36.02 50.30
N ARG A 145 15.17 35.36 51.45
CA ARG A 145 14.93 36.02 52.75
C ARG A 145 15.91 37.20 52.85
N PRO A 146 15.43 38.43 53.10
CA PRO A 146 16.34 39.49 53.50
C PRO A 146 16.90 39.15 54.88
N ARG A 147 18.19 39.41 55.08
CA ARG A 147 18.88 39.32 56.37
C ARG A 147 18.38 40.41 57.32
#